data_AF-A0A556CED6-F1
#
_entry.id   AF-A0A556CED6-F1
#
_cell.length_a   1.000
_cell.length_b   1.000
_cell.length_c   1.000
_cell.angle_alpha   90.00
_cell.angle_beta   90.00
_cell.angle_gamma   90.00
#
_symmetry.space_group_name_H-M   'P 1'
#
loop_
_entity.id
_entity.type
_entity.pdbx_description
1 polymer ?
#
loop_
_entity_poly.entity_id
_entity_poly.type
_entity_poly.pdbx_seq_one_letter_code
_entity_poly.pdbx_strand_id
1 'polypeptide(L)'
;MLRKLRMLLYLLVGIVLGMAKGSKDRIVEAGLALAASGAPVTLESAAREAGLTKPGLMYHFPTKQALMLGLVDHVIDHWQRRLQQEIGQPPEAVTTAERIRAYLNCVLSDELDRTDVVMCTDVRYSELMTARWVERMQPWLGISENLDAAAQGNLLTARLVADGVWYSTAFCTFPLDTAATERVRATAMALLADT
;
A
#
# COMPACT_ATOMS: atom_id res chain seq x y z
N MET A 1 22.27 9.49 0.45
CA MET A 1 22.62 9.13 1.84
C MET A 1 21.42 8.55 2.60
N LEU A 2 20.23 9.17 2.55
CA LEU A 2 19.00 8.67 3.19
C LEU A 2 18.52 7.28 2.72
N ARG A 3 18.70 6.92 1.43
CA ARG A 3 18.36 5.59 0.87
C ARG A 3 19.07 4.41 1.55
N LYS A 4 20.36 4.56 1.88
CA LYS A 4 21.14 3.52 2.60
C LYS A 4 20.70 3.42 4.05
N LEU A 5 20.41 4.55 4.70
CA LEU A 5 19.93 4.58 6.08
C LEU A 5 18.55 3.92 6.23
N ARG A 6 17.64 4.09 5.25
CA ARG A 6 16.31 3.46 5.24
C ARG A 6 16.34 1.96 4.94
N MET A 7 17.16 1.51 3.99
CA MET A 7 17.39 0.07 3.78
C MET A 7 17.98 -0.58 5.04
N LEU A 8 18.90 0.11 5.72
CA LEU A 8 19.40 -0.30 7.03
C LEU A 8 18.32 -0.23 8.12
N LEU A 9 17.38 0.72 8.08
CA LEU A 9 16.26 0.78 9.04
C LEU A 9 15.28 -0.39 8.82
N TYR A 10 14.96 -0.75 7.58
CA TYR A 10 14.20 -1.97 7.26
C TYR A 10 14.95 -3.24 7.70
N LEU A 11 16.27 -3.28 7.51
CA LEU A 11 17.11 -4.39 7.99
C LEU A 11 17.17 -4.43 9.52
N LEU A 12 17.35 -3.30 10.21
CA LEU A 12 17.51 -3.21 11.67
C LEU A 12 16.19 -3.42 12.39
N VAL A 13 15.10 -2.82 11.91
CA VAL A 13 13.73 -3.07 12.42
C VAL A 13 13.33 -4.51 12.11
N GLY A 14 13.62 -5.04 10.92
CA GLY A 14 13.37 -6.44 10.55
C GLY A 14 14.17 -7.46 11.37
N ILE A 15 15.45 -7.18 11.68
CA ILE A 15 16.31 -8.04 12.52
C ILE A 15 15.86 -7.99 13.99
N VAL A 16 15.46 -6.82 14.51
CA VAL A 16 15.03 -6.66 15.91
C VAL A 16 13.60 -7.18 16.15
N LEU A 17 12.70 -7.12 15.15
CA LEU A 17 11.36 -7.73 15.22
C LEU A 17 11.30 -9.21 14.78
N GLY A 18 12.36 -9.71 14.12
CA GLY A 18 12.41 -11.05 13.55
C GLY A 18 12.35 -12.20 14.55
N MET A 19 12.52 -11.94 15.85
CA MET A 19 12.47 -12.96 16.90
C MET A 19 11.07 -13.24 17.45
N ALA A 20 10.03 -12.50 17.01
CA ALA A 20 8.63 -12.70 17.43
C ALA A 20 7.63 -12.96 16.28
N LYS A 21 8.06 -12.88 15.00
CA LYS A 21 7.18 -13.04 13.82
C LYS A 21 7.23 -14.45 13.23
N GLY A 22 6.08 -14.94 12.76
CA GLY A 22 5.96 -16.26 12.16
C GLY A 22 6.74 -16.38 10.84
N SER A 23 7.10 -17.61 10.43
CA SER A 23 7.83 -17.84 9.18
C SER A 23 7.14 -17.28 7.94
N LYS A 24 5.81 -17.24 7.91
CA LYS A 24 5.03 -16.61 6.83
C LYS A 24 5.32 -15.12 6.69
N ASP A 25 5.37 -14.39 7.81
CA ASP A 25 5.61 -12.94 7.80
C ASP A 25 7.03 -12.63 7.34
N ARG A 26 8.02 -13.39 7.81
CA ARG A 26 9.41 -13.25 7.35
C ARG A 26 9.55 -13.44 5.85
N ILE A 27 8.81 -14.39 5.26
CA ILE A 27 8.80 -14.60 3.80
C ILE A 27 8.21 -13.39 3.08
N VAL A 28 7.12 -12.82 3.59
CA VAL A 28 6.47 -11.66 2.98
C VAL A 28 7.38 -10.43 3.06
N GLU A 29 7.98 -10.16 4.22
CA GLU A 29 8.92 -9.05 4.40
C GLU A 29 10.13 -9.18 3.47
N ALA A 30 10.70 -10.38 3.37
CA ALA A 30 11.77 -10.68 2.41
C ALA A 30 11.33 -10.42 0.97
N GLY A 31 10.12 -10.86 0.58
CA GLY A 31 9.56 -10.61 -0.75
C GLY A 31 9.38 -9.12 -1.06
N LEU A 32 8.87 -8.35 -0.09
CA LEU A 32 8.70 -6.89 -0.22
C LEU A 32 10.05 -6.16 -0.31
N ALA A 33 11.05 -6.57 0.48
CA ALA A 33 12.40 -6.00 0.41
C ALA A 33 13.05 -6.25 -0.96
N LEU A 34 12.90 -7.47 -1.50
CA LEU A 34 13.35 -7.80 -2.84
C LEU A 34 12.64 -6.92 -3.89
N ALA A 35 11.31 -6.80 -3.82
CA ALA A 35 10.53 -5.96 -4.74
C ALA A 35 10.95 -4.49 -4.69
N ALA A 36 11.13 -3.93 -3.50
CA ALA A 36 11.55 -2.53 -3.29
C ALA A 36 12.95 -2.25 -3.85
N SER A 37 13.85 -3.22 -3.78
CA SER A 37 15.20 -3.13 -4.35
C SER A 37 15.24 -3.32 -5.88
N GLY A 38 14.14 -3.76 -6.50
CA GLY A 38 14.08 -4.15 -7.91
C GLY A 38 14.70 -5.52 -8.20
N ALA A 39 15.04 -6.29 -7.16
CA ALA A 39 15.53 -7.65 -7.31
C ALA A 39 14.37 -8.60 -7.70
N PRO A 40 14.64 -9.68 -8.47
CA PRO A 40 13.62 -10.64 -8.81
C PRO A 40 13.05 -11.34 -7.58
N VAL A 41 11.73 -11.25 -7.41
CA VAL A 41 10.99 -12.05 -6.42
C VAL A 41 10.72 -13.44 -7.01
N THR A 42 11.39 -14.44 -6.47
CA THR A 42 11.21 -15.86 -6.78
C THR A 42 11.08 -16.64 -5.48
N LEU A 43 10.55 -17.86 -5.52
CA LEU A 43 10.48 -18.72 -4.33
C LEU A 43 11.87 -18.97 -3.72
N GLU A 44 12.92 -19.00 -4.54
CA GLU A 44 14.29 -19.24 -4.07
C GLU A 44 14.93 -17.98 -3.48
N SER A 45 14.80 -16.84 -4.15
CA SER A 45 15.32 -15.57 -3.63
C SER A 45 14.61 -15.15 -2.36
N ALA A 46 13.29 -15.30 -2.28
CA ALA A 46 12.52 -15.00 -1.07
C ALA A 46 12.85 -15.97 0.08
N ALA A 47 13.05 -17.27 -0.21
CA ALA A 47 13.44 -18.24 0.82
C ALA A 47 14.81 -17.89 1.40
N ARG A 48 15.79 -17.62 0.53
CA ARG A 48 17.14 -17.22 0.95
C ARG A 48 17.13 -15.94 1.79
N GLU A 49 16.42 -14.92 1.33
CA GLU A 49 16.32 -13.64 2.03
C GLU A 49 15.60 -13.78 3.39
N ALA A 50 14.60 -14.66 3.48
CA ALA A 50 13.91 -14.97 4.73
C ALA A 50 14.69 -15.92 5.67
N GLY A 51 15.88 -16.41 5.27
CA GLY A 51 16.65 -17.39 6.03
C GLY A 51 15.97 -18.77 6.11
N LEU A 52 15.28 -19.18 5.04
CA LEU A 52 14.54 -20.43 4.92
C LEU A 52 15.03 -21.26 3.74
N THR A 53 14.71 -22.55 3.74
CA THR A 53 14.85 -23.40 2.55
C THR A 53 13.67 -23.17 1.60
N LYS A 54 13.86 -23.47 0.31
CA LYS A 54 12.77 -23.40 -0.68
C LYS A 54 11.58 -24.31 -0.31
N PRO A 55 11.76 -25.58 0.13
CA PRO A 55 10.65 -26.38 0.66
C PRO A 55 9.96 -25.74 1.88
N GLY A 56 10.72 -25.13 2.79
CA GLY A 56 10.17 -24.44 3.95
C GLY A 56 9.32 -23.21 3.58
N LEU A 57 9.72 -22.46 2.56
CA LEU A 57 8.90 -21.38 2.00
C LEU A 57 7.65 -21.92 1.31
N MET A 58 7.80 -22.98 0.51
CA MET A 58 6.71 -23.58 -0.26
C MET A 58 5.60 -24.18 0.62
N TYR A 59 5.91 -24.53 1.86
CA TYR A 59 4.89 -24.88 2.87
C TYR A 59 3.87 -23.76 3.09
N HIS A 60 4.31 -22.49 3.02
CA HIS A 60 3.43 -21.32 3.15
C HIS A 60 2.92 -20.80 1.80
N PHE A 61 3.77 -20.82 0.78
CA PHE A 61 3.48 -20.29 -0.55
C PHE A 61 3.87 -21.31 -1.62
N PRO A 62 2.94 -22.20 -2.01
CA PRO A 62 3.27 -23.35 -2.88
C PRO A 62 3.69 -22.95 -4.30
N THR A 63 3.34 -21.73 -4.74
CA THR A 63 3.67 -21.20 -6.06
C THR A 63 4.14 -19.76 -5.98
N LYS A 64 4.86 -19.29 -7.02
CA LYS A 64 5.22 -17.87 -7.12
C LYS A 64 3.98 -16.97 -7.12
N GLN A 65 2.91 -17.36 -7.80
CA GLN A 65 1.64 -16.63 -7.79
C GLN A 65 1.08 -16.47 -6.37
N ALA A 66 1.08 -17.55 -5.56
CA ALA A 66 0.64 -17.49 -4.16
C ALA A 66 1.51 -16.56 -3.32
N LEU A 67 2.83 -16.56 -3.53
CA LEU A 67 3.74 -15.61 -2.90
C LEU A 67 3.39 -14.16 -3.26
N MET A 68 3.24 -13.86 -4.56
CA MET A 68 2.94 -12.49 -5.01
C MET A 68 1.60 -11.98 -4.47
N LEU A 69 0.56 -12.82 -4.45
CA LEU A 69 -0.72 -12.49 -3.80
C LEU A 69 -0.56 -12.23 -2.31
N GLY A 70 0.27 -13.04 -1.62
CA GLY A 70 0.58 -12.82 -0.20
C GLY A 70 1.27 -11.48 0.07
N LEU A 71 2.13 -11.00 -0.84
CA LEU A 71 2.74 -9.67 -0.73
C LEU A 71 1.68 -8.57 -0.82
N VAL A 72 0.78 -8.68 -1.80
CA VAL A 72 -0.32 -7.73 -2.00
C VAL A 72 -1.27 -7.72 -0.82
N ASP A 73 -1.68 -8.89 -0.34
CA ASP A 73 -2.55 -9.01 0.83
C ASP A 73 -1.93 -8.33 2.06
N HIS A 74 -0.62 -8.49 2.28
CA HIS A 74 0.06 -7.83 3.40
C HIS A 74 0.03 -6.30 3.30
N VAL A 75 0.27 -5.76 2.10
CA VAL A 75 0.23 -4.30 1.86
C VAL A 75 -1.21 -3.79 2.01
N ILE A 76 -2.20 -4.49 1.48
CA ILE A 76 -3.63 -4.17 1.66
C ILE A 76 -3.98 -4.18 3.16
N ASP A 77 -3.59 -5.21 3.90
CA ASP A 77 -3.89 -5.30 5.33
C ASP A 77 -3.28 -4.12 6.10
N HIS A 78 -2.09 -3.66 5.70
CA HIS A 78 -1.47 -2.47 6.26
C HIS A 78 -2.27 -1.19 5.97
N TRP A 79 -2.71 -1.00 4.72
CA TRP A 79 -3.57 0.12 4.33
C TRP A 79 -4.92 0.12 5.05
N GLN A 80 -5.59 -1.04 5.11
CA GLN A 80 -6.86 -1.18 5.81
C GLN A 80 -6.73 -0.86 7.30
N ARG A 81 -5.63 -1.28 7.96
CA ARG A 81 -5.35 -0.89 9.35
C ARG A 81 -5.17 0.62 9.52
N ARG A 82 -4.44 1.28 8.62
CA ARG A 82 -4.23 2.75 8.66
C ARG A 82 -5.54 3.50 8.50
N LEU A 83 -6.35 3.12 7.52
CA LEU A 83 -7.67 3.73 7.31
C LEU A 83 -8.60 3.47 8.50
N GLN A 84 -8.59 2.26 9.06
CA GLN A 84 -9.36 1.93 10.25
C GLN A 84 -8.93 2.74 11.48
N GLN A 85 -7.63 3.03 11.62
CA GLN A 85 -7.08 3.85 12.69
C GLN A 85 -7.47 5.33 12.54
N GLU A 86 -7.43 5.85 11.32
CA GLU A 86 -7.81 7.24 11.00
C GLU A 86 -9.31 7.48 11.20
N ILE A 87 -10.17 6.53 10.79
CA ILE A 87 -11.63 6.66 10.88
C ILE A 87 -12.17 6.24 12.25
N GLY A 88 -11.58 5.21 12.86
CA GLY A 88 -12.06 4.63 14.13
C GLY A 88 -13.33 3.76 14.01
N GLN A 89 -13.90 3.63 12.82
CA GLN A 89 -15.10 2.83 12.52
C GLN A 89 -14.92 2.01 11.25
N PRO A 90 -15.63 0.88 11.07
CA PRO A 90 -15.53 0.09 9.86
C PRO A 90 -16.13 0.85 8.66
N PRO A 91 -15.72 0.55 7.41
CA PRO A 91 -16.08 1.33 6.24
C PRO A 91 -17.59 1.38 5.96
N GLU A 92 -18.35 0.38 6.35
CA GLU A 92 -19.81 0.32 6.23
C GLU A 92 -20.56 1.25 7.20
N ALA A 93 -19.90 1.74 8.25
CA ALA A 93 -20.49 2.61 9.27
C ALA A 93 -20.27 4.11 8.99
N VAL A 94 -19.51 4.46 7.95
CA VAL A 94 -19.11 5.83 7.64
C VAL A 94 -19.48 6.21 6.21
N THR A 95 -19.60 7.52 5.96
CA THR A 95 -19.93 8.07 4.65
C THR A 95 -18.80 7.89 3.64
N THR A 96 -19.13 7.97 2.35
CA THR A 96 -18.10 7.94 1.29
C THR A 96 -17.10 9.09 1.46
N ALA A 97 -17.57 10.29 1.83
CA ALA A 97 -16.71 11.46 2.05
C ALA A 97 -15.74 11.24 3.22
N GLU A 98 -16.17 10.64 4.33
CA GLU A 98 -15.28 10.30 5.45
C GLU A 98 -14.20 9.30 5.06
N ARG A 99 -14.54 8.26 4.28
CA ARG A 99 -13.54 7.29 3.80
C ARG A 99 -12.50 7.93 2.88
N ILE A 100 -12.93 8.77 1.93
CA ILE A 100 -12.01 9.46 1.01
C ILE A 100 -11.15 10.50 1.75
N ARG A 101 -11.73 11.20 2.74
CA ARG A 101 -10.97 12.11 3.62
C ARG A 101 -9.87 11.38 4.38
N ALA A 102 -10.19 10.22 4.97
CA ALA A 102 -9.21 9.40 5.67
C ALA A 102 -8.11 8.90 4.74
N TYR A 103 -8.47 8.44 3.53
CA TYR A 103 -7.48 8.03 2.53
C TYR A 103 -6.54 9.16 2.14
N LEU A 104 -7.07 10.36 1.88
CA LEU A 104 -6.26 11.57 1.65
C LEU A 104 -5.31 11.86 2.81
N ASN A 105 -5.81 11.79 4.05
CA ASN A 105 -5.00 12.03 5.23
C ASN A 105 -3.86 11.02 5.36
N CYS A 106 -4.12 9.72 5.19
CA CYS A 106 -3.09 8.69 5.21
C CYS A 106 -2.04 8.94 4.11
N VAL A 107 -2.46 9.17 2.87
CA VAL A 107 -1.52 9.39 1.75
C VAL A 107 -0.64 10.62 1.95
N LEU A 108 -1.23 11.74 2.42
CA LEU A 108 -0.53 13.03 2.52
C LEU A 108 0.31 13.16 3.79
N SER A 109 0.13 12.28 4.78
CA SER A 109 0.84 12.37 6.06
C SER A 109 1.91 11.28 6.22
N ASP A 110 1.82 10.21 5.43
CA ASP A 110 2.67 9.03 5.62
C ASP A 110 3.90 9.00 4.72
N GLU A 111 4.91 8.29 5.22
CA GLU A 111 6.10 7.94 4.44
C GLU A 111 5.78 6.75 3.53
N LEU A 112 5.44 7.04 2.27
CA LEU A 112 5.18 6.03 1.26
C LEU A 112 6.47 5.54 0.59
N ASP A 113 6.49 4.28 0.17
CA ASP A 113 7.58 3.73 -0.62
C ASP A 113 7.12 2.74 -1.70
N ARG A 114 8.09 2.11 -2.37
CA ARG A 114 7.83 1.20 -3.50
C ARG A 114 7.08 -0.06 -3.11
N THR A 115 7.07 -0.44 -1.84
CA THR A 115 6.32 -1.62 -1.37
C THR A 115 4.82 -1.36 -1.39
N ASP A 116 4.38 -0.11 -1.23
CA ASP A 116 2.95 0.23 -1.32
C ASP A 116 2.36 -0.10 -2.69
N VAL A 117 3.17 -0.01 -3.74
CA VAL A 117 2.80 -0.28 -5.14
C VAL A 117 3.26 -1.66 -5.61
N VAL A 118 3.32 -2.66 -4.71
CA VAL A 118 3.82 -4.01 -5.01
C VAL A 118 3.08 -4.70 -6.17
N MET A 119 1.80 -4.37 -6.38
CA MET A 119 1.00 -4.88 -7.53
C MET A 119 1.59 -4.52 -8.90
N CYS A 120 2.42 -3.47 -8.98
CA CYS A 120 3.07 -3.04 -10.22
C CYS A 120 4.45 -3.70 -10.46
N THR A 121 4.92 -4.56 -9.54
CA THR A 121 6.32 -5.02 -9.55
C THR A 121 6.59 -6.26 -10.39
N ASP A 122 5.56 -7.05 -10.72
CA ASP A 122 5.66 -8.19 -11.63
C ASP A 122 4.56 -8.12 -12.69
N VAL A 123 4.92 -7.72 -13.91
CA VAL A 123 3.99 -7.55 -15.04
C VAL A 123 3.19 -8.83 -15.31
N ARG A 124 3.75 -10.02 -15.06
CA ARG A 124 3.08 -11.30 -15.32
C ARG A 124 1.88 -11.54 -14.41
N TYR A 125 1.89 -10.98 -13.21
CA TYR A 125 0.83 -11.12 -12.22
C TYR A 125 0.09 -9.80 -11.96
N SER A 126 0.43 -8.74 -12.68
CA SER A 126 -0.09 -7.38 -12.46
C SER A 126 -1.62 -7.33 -12.50
N GLU A 127 -2.26 -7.99 -13.47
CA GLU A 127 -3.73 -8.05 -13.57
C GLU A 127 -4.35 -8.71 -12.34
N LEU A 128 -3.85 -9.90 -11.96
CA LEU A 128 -4.32 -10.64 -10.80
C LEU A 128 -4.10 -9.86 -9.48
N MET A 129 -2.93 -9.27 -9.32
CA MET A 129 -2.57 -8.47 -8.13
C MET A 129 -3.40 -7.19 -8.05
N THR A 130 -3.65 -6.54 -9.18
CA THR A 130 -4.49 -5.33 -9.26
C THR A 130 -5.95 -5.68 -8.98
N ALA A 131 -6.48 -6.77 -9.54
CA ALA A 131 -7.82 -7.26 -9.24
C ALA A 131 -7.99 -7.53 -7.74
N ARG A 132 -6.99 -8.16 -7.11
CA ARG A 132 -6.98 -8.40 -5.66
C ARG A 132 -6.96 -7.11 -4.84
N TRP A 133 -6.17 -6.12 -5.26
CA TRP A 133 -6.15 -4.79 -4.66
C TRP A 133 -7.52 -4.10 -4.74
N VAL A 134 -8.10 -4.04 -5.94
CA VAL A 134 -9.40 -3.40 -6.17
C VAL A 134 -10.49 -4.08 -5.35
N GLU A 135 -10.57 -5.41 -5.37
CA GLU A 135 -11.54 -6.20 -4.60
C GLU A 135 -11.52 -5.80 -3.12
N ARG A 136 -10.34 -5.78 -2.49
CA ARG A 136 -10.22 -5.57 -1.04
C ARG A 136 -10.22 -4.10 -0.63
N MET A 137 -9.80 -3.20 -1.49
CA MET A 137 -9.83 -1.77 -1.23
C MET A 137 -11.17 -1.12 -1.60
N GLN A 138 -12.03 -1.82 -2.36
CA GLN A 138 -13.34 -1.30 -2.76
C GLN A 138 -14.22 -0.84 -1.58
N PRO A 139 -14.33 -1.57 -0.46
CA PRO A 139 -15.08 -1.09 0.70
C PRO A 139 -14.55 0.24 1.26
N TRP A 140 -13.30 0.60 1.00
CA TRP A 140 -12.70 1.83 1.50
C TRP A 140 -12.73 2.96 0.47
N LEU A 141 -12.44 2.66 -0.80
CA LEU A 141 -12.19 3.64 -1.84
C LEU A 141 -13.29 3.73 -2.90
N GLY A 142 -14.32 2.90 -2.75
CA GLY A 142 -15.51 2.89 -3.60
C GLY A 142 -16.33 4.16 -3.43
N ILE A 143 -16.73 4.73 -4.56
CA ILE A 143 -17.60 5.90 -4.61
C ILE A 143 -18.97 5.44 -5.06
N SER A 144 -20.00 5.81 -4.30
CA SER A 144 -21.38 5.43 -4.57
C SER A 144 -21.87 6.04 -5.90
N GLU A 145 -22.59 5.26 -6.68
CA GLU A 145 -23.25 5.70 -7.92
C GLU A 145 -24.55 6.47 -7.64
N ASN A 146 -25.05 6.43 -6.41
CA ASN A 146 -26.31 7.08 -6.01
C ASN A 146 -26.13 8.54 -5.54
N LEU A 147 -24.92 9.09 -5.64
CA LEU A 147 -24.64 10.49 -5.31
C LEU A 147 -25.04 11.40 -6.48
N ASP A 148 -25.29 12.67 -6.20
CA ASP A 148 -25.40 13.65 -7.28
C ASP A 148 -24.06 13.76 -8.04
N ALA A 149 -24.14 14.15 -9.31
CA ALA A 149 -22.97 14.16 -10.20
C ALA A 149 -21.85 15.10 -9.72
N ALA A 150 -22.19 16.20 -9.03
CA ALA A 150 -21.20 17.15 -8.54
C ALA A 150 -20.45 16.56 -7.34
N ALA A 151 -21.16 16.00 -6.37
CA ALA A 151 -20.54 15.33 -5.22
C ALA A 151 -19.70 14.12 -5.66
N GLN A 152 -20.22 13.31 -6.61
CA GLN A 152 -19.47 12.19 -7.17
C GLN A 152 -18.17 12.66 -7.85
N GLY A 153 -18.25 13.72 -8.66
CA GLY A 153 -17.09 14.32 -9.32
C GLY A 153 -16.03 14.84 -8.35
N ASN A 154 -16.46 15.51 -7.28
CA ASN A 154 -15.58 15.99 -6.22
C ASN A 154 -14.86 14.84 -5.49
N LEU A 155 -15.59 13.80 -5.10
CA LEU A 155 -15.02 12.62 -4.43
C LEU A 155 -14.04 11.87 -5.33
N LEU A 156 -14.37 11.70 -6.62
CA LEU A 156 -13.48 11.06 -7.59
C LEU A 156 -12.20 11.87 -7.78
N THR A 157 -12.32 13.20 -7.88
CA THR A 157 -11.17 14.10 -8.03
C THR A 157 -10.28 14.06 -6.80
N ALA A 158 -10.86 14.13 -5.60
CA ALA A 158 -10.14 14.01 -4.34
C ALA A 158 -9.39 12.68 -4.22
N ARG A 159 -10.03 11.56 -4.59
CA ARG A 159 -9.36 10.24 -4.63
C ARG A 159 -8.23 10.19 -5.65
N LEU A 160 -8.42 10.72 -6.85
CA LEU A 160 -7.39 10.73 -7.90
C LEU A 160 -6.19 11.61 -7.52
N VAL A 161 -6.40 12.70 -6.78
CA VAL A 161 -5.31 13.49 -6.20
C VAL A 161 -4.50 12.64 -5.22
N ALA A 162 -5.17 11.90 -4.32
CA ALA A 162 -4.50 10.97 -3.41
C ALA A 162 -3.73 9.88 -4.19
N ASP A 163 -4.34 9.24 -5.18
CA ASP A 163 -3.69 8.21 -6.01
C ASP A 163 -2.44 8.76 -6.72
N GLY A 164 -2.51 10.00 -7.21
CA GLY A 164 -1.38 10.67 -7.85
C GLY A 164 -0.22 10.95 -6.89
N VAL A 165 -0.51 11.44 -5.69
CA VAL A 165 0.49 11.64 -4.63
C VAL A 165 1.09 10.30 -4.19
N TRP A 166 0.23 9.29 -4.03
CA TRP A 166 0.64 7.96 -3.62
C TRP A 166 1.66 7.36 -4.61
N TYR A 167 1.33 7.39 -5.90
CA TYR A 167 2.21 6.91 -6.95
C TYR A 167 3.48 7.76 -7.09
N SER A 168 3.37 9.10 -7.12
CA SER A 168 4.52 9.97 -7.34
C SER A 168 5.55 9.88 -6.21
N THR A 169 5.08 9.70 -4.97
CA THR A 169 5.92 9.50 -3.79
C THR A 169 6.60 8.14 -3.83
N ALA A 170 5.84 7.06 -4.07
CA ALA A 170 6.38 5.70 -4.11
C ALA A 170 7.51 5.54 -5.15
N PHE A 171 7.38 6.16 -6.32
CA PHE A 171 8.37 6.06 -7.39
C PHE A 171 9.39 7.20 -7.44
N CYS A 172 9.22 8.24 -6.62
CA CYS A 172 9.99 9.49 -6.69
C CYS A 172 9.96 10.15 -8.09
N THR A 173 8.84 10.10 -8.81
CA THR A 173 8.75 10.70 -10.16
C THR A 173 8.65 12.22 -10.09
N PHE A 174 7.77 12.74 -9.22
CA PHE A 174 7.59 14.16 -8.91
C PHE A 174 7.11 14.31 -7.46
N PRO A 175 7.96 13.98 -6.46
CA PRO A 175 7.54 14.01 -5.07
C PRO A 175 7.28 15.46 -4.62
N LEU A 176 6.25 15.65 -3.78
CA LEU A 176 5.92 16.94 -3.22
C LEU A 176 6.85 17.25 -2.03
N ASP A 177 7.26 18.51 -1.91
CA ASP A 177 7.81 19.01 -0.65
C ASP A 177 6.68 19.30 0.35
N THR A 178 7.04 19.56 1.61
CA THR A 178 6.07 19.80 2.69
C THR A 178 5.10 20.94 2.35
N ALA A 179 5.57 22.03 1.75
CA ALA A 179 4.72 23.17 1.44
C ALA A 179 3.74 22.86 0.31
N ALA A 180 4.17 22.09 -0.70
CA ALA A 180 3.33 21.61 -1.78
C ALA A 180 2.31 20.59 -1.30
N THR A 181 2.70 19.67 -0.41
CA THR A 181 1.79 18.72 0.24
C THR A 181 0.65 19.44 0.95
N GLU A 182 0.95 20.48 1.73
CA GLU A 182 -0.10 21.25 2.43
C GLU A 182 -1.03 22.02 1.48
N ARG A 183 -0.51 22.56 0.37
CA ARG A 183 -1.36 23.19 -0.66
C ARG A 183 -2.28 22.18 -1.35
N VAL A 184 -1.75 21.00 -1.68
CA VAL A 184 -2.53 19.90 -2.26
C VAL A 184 -3.58 19.40 -1.27
N ARG A 185 -3.22 19.24 0.01
CA ARG A 185 -4.15 18.89 1.10
C ARG A 185 -5.29 19.89 1.18
N ALA A 186 -5.00 21.18 1.27
CA ALA A 186 -6.02 22.22 1.34
C ALA A 186 -6.97 22.18 0.13
N THR A 187 -6.42 21.99 -1.08
CA THR A 187 -7.20 21.92 -2.31
C THR A 187 -8.10 20.69 -2.34
N ALA A 188 -7.56 19.51 -2.00
CA ALA A 188 -8.31 18.26 -1.98
C ALA A 188 -9.40 18.26 -0.89
N MET A 189 -9.12 18.84 0.28
CA MET A 189 -10.10 18.96 1.37
C MET A 189 -11.25 19.90 1.03
N ALA A 190 -10.99 20.97 0.27
CA ALA A 190 -12.04 21.88 -0.20
C ALA A 190 -13.07 21.16 -1.10
N LEU A 191 -12.64 20.17 -1.90
CA LEU A 191 -13.56 19.36 -2.71
C LEU A 191 -14.52 18.53 -1.84
N LEU A 192 -14.13 18.21 -0.61
CA LEU A 192 -14.91 17.38 0.31
C LEU A 192 -15.76 18.17 1.31
N ALA A 193 -15.77 19.51 1.22
CA ALA A 193 -16.50 20.36 2.15
C ALA A 193 -18.03 20.34 1.90
N ASP A 194 -18.41 20.15 0.63
CA ASP A 194 -19.80 20.24 0.16
C ASP A 194 -20.38 18.88 -0.29
N THR A 195 -19.75 17.77 0.10
CA THR A 195 -20.11 16.38 -0.30
C THR A 195 -20.65 15.54 0.84
#